data_AF-A0A2N7RKQ2-F1
#
_entry.id   AF-A0A2N7RKQ2-F1
#
_cell.length_a   1.000
_cell.length_b   1.000
_cell.length_c   1.000
_cell.angle_alpha   90.00
_cell.angle_beta   90.00
_cell.angle_gamma   90.00
#
_symmetry.space_group_name_H-M   'P 1'
#
loop_
_entity.id
_entity.type
_entity.pdbx_description
1 polymer ?
#
loop_
_entity_poly.entity_id
_entity_poly.type
_entity_poly.pdbx_seq_one_letter_code
_entity_poly.pdbx_strand_id
1 'polypeptide(L)'
;MAERDLPGAPLAQVQKWFLTAMTAPGGAARGVQLAGQRHGLQAPEVLKDAARLHIYADGYVLRLLECLQADYPRAAPRDGRRAVRLFCPCLHLAPSVRLHHLV
;
A
#
# COMPACT_ATOMS: atom_id res chain seq x y z
N MET A 1 13.17 10.83 21.92
CA MET A 1 13.29 9.74 20.93
C MET A 1 13.38 10.39 19.57
N ALA A 2 14.57 10.39 18.97
CA ALA A 2 14.77 11.00 17.65
C ALA A 2 14.40 9.98 16.57
N GLU A 3 13.31 10.27 15.86
CA GLU A 3 12.90 9.57 14.65
C GLU A 3 14.06 9.67 13.65
N ARG A 4 14.65 8.53 13.26
CA ARG A 4 15.71 8.54 12.24
C ARG A 4 15.02 8.73 10.88
N ASP A 5 14.77 9.99 10.56
CA ASP A 5 14.40 10.43 9.21
C ASP A 5 15.45 9.93 8.20
N LEU A 6 14.98 9.44 7.06
CA LEU A 6 15.78 9.45 5.85
C LEU A 6 16.22 10.90 5.61
N PRO A 7 17.48 11.19 5.27
CA PRO A 7 17.94 12.56 5.11
C PRO A 7 17.11 13.27 4.04
N GLY A 8 16.13 14.09 4.46
CA GLY A 8 15.33 14.94 3.58
C GLY A 8 13.79 14.82 3.68
N ALA A 9 13.21 13.76 4.26
CA ALA A 9 11.75 13.60 4.28
C ALA A 9 11.20 12.98 5.58
N PRO A 10 10.12 13.54 6.16
CA PRO A 10 9.45 12.96 7.32
C PRO A 10 9.01 11.50 7.10
N LEU A 11 9.22 10.64 8.09
CA LEU A 11 8.80 9.22 8.06
C LEU A 11 7.35 9.03 7.58
N ALA A 12 6.41 9.85 8.08
CA ALA A 12 5.00 9.78 7.70
C ALA A 12 4.77 10.01 6.19
N GLN A 13 5.58 10.84 5.55
CA GLN A 13 5.53 11.08 4.10
C GLN A 13 6.01 9.85 3.33
N VAL A 14 7.13 9.26 3.78
CA VAL A 14 7.69 8.03 3.20
C VAL A 14 6.70 6.86 3.32
N GLN A 15 6.03 6.72 4.47
CA GLN A 15 5.01 5.69 4.68
C GLN A 15 3.81 5.85 3.74
N LYS A 16 3.30 7.08 3.58
CA LYS A 16 2.20 7.38 2.64
C LYS A 16 2.60 7.12 1.19
N TRP A 17 3.84 7.47 0.84
CA TRP A 17 4.42 7.18 -0.46
C TRP A 17 4.44 5.66 -0.72
N PHE A 18 4.99 4.88 0.20
CA PHE A 18 5.15 3.43 0.05
C PHE A 18 3.81 2.72 -0.04
N LEU A 19 2.85 3.11 0.80
CA LEU A 19 1.48 2.59 0.75
C LEU A 19 0.83 2.85 -0.61
N THR A 20 0.97 4.06 -1.15
CA THR A 20 0.45 4.41 -2.49
C THR A 20 1.14 3.58 -3.57
N ALA A 21 2.47 3.41 -3.47
CA ALA A 21 3.25 2.66 -4.44
C ALA A 21 2.86 1.17 -4.49
N MET A 22 2.55 0.56 -3.34
CA MET A 22 2.19 -0.85 -3.24
C MET A 22 0.73 -1.16 -3.60
N THR A 23 -0.19 -0.22 -3.39
CA THR A 23 -1.64 -0.50 -3.46
C THR A 23 -2.36 0.21 -4.61
N ALA A 24 -1.65 0.99 -5.42
CA ALA A 24 -2.28 1.67 -6.56
C ALA A 24 -2.84 0.66 -7.58
N PRO A 25 -4.04 0.91 -8.14
CA PRO A 25 -4.52 0.15 -9.28
C PRO A 25 -3.55 0.24 -10.47
N GLY A 26 -3.31 -0.88 -11.14
CA GLY A 26 -2.39 -0.98 -12.28
C GLY A 26 -0.95 -1.34 -11.91
N GLY A 27 -0.71 -1.80 -10.67
CA GLY A 27 0.53 -2.43 -10.25
C GLY A 27 1.61 -1.45 -9.79
N ALA A 28 2.71 -2.00 -9.28
CA ALA A 28 3.77 -1.25 -8.61
C ALA A 28 4.39 -0.14 -9.49
N ALA A 29 4.61 -0.38 -10.78
CA ALA A 29 5.18 0.63 -11.68
C ALA A 29 4.30 1.89 -11.78
N ARG A 30 2.98 1.71 -11.92
CA ARG A 30 2.01 2.82 -11.90
C ARG A 30 1.90 3.43 -10.50
N GLY A 31 1.96 2.60 -9.46
CA GLY A 31 1.93 3.05 -8.07
C GLY A 31 3.08 3.99 -7.73
N VAL A 32 4.30 3.68 -8.18
CA VAL A 32 5.49 4.53 -8.00
C VAL A 32 5.29 5.90 -8.64
N GLN A 33 4.78 5.94 -9.88
CA GLN A 33 4.48 7.20 -10.57
C GLN A 33 3.44 8.02 -9.79
N LEU A 34 2.36 7.37 -9.33
CA LEU A 34 1.30 8.03 -8.58
C LEU A 34 1.77 8.52 -7.20
N ALA A 35 2.62 7.74 -6.54
CA ALA A 35 3.19 8.09 -5.24
C ALA A 35 4.09 9.32 -5.35
N GLY A 36 4.90 9.43 -6.40
CA GLY A 36 5.71 10.62 -6.65
C GLY A 36 4.86 11.86 -6.93
N GLN A 37 3.79 11.73 -7.71
CA GLN A 37 2.86 12.82 -7.97
C GLN A 37 2.14 13.30 -6.71
N ARG A 38 1.76 12.40 -5.80
CA ARG A 38 0.94 12.71 -4.61
C ARG A 38 1.75 13.17 -3.41
N HIS A 39 2.96 12.65 -3.24
CA HIS A 39 3.75 12.85 -2.02
C HIS A 39 5.07 13.56 -2.28
N GLY A 40 5.37 13.97 -3.51
CA GLY A 40 6.53 14.79 -3.83
C GLY A 40 7.89 14.11 -3.68
N LEU A 41 7.93 12.78 -3.50
CA LEU A 41 9.16 11.98 -3.42
C LEU A 41 9.30 11.11 -4.67
N GLN A 42 10.47 11.09 -5.29
CA GLN A 42 10.77 10.21 -6.40
C GLN A 42 11.24 8.84 -5.92
N ALA A 43 11.09 7.82 -6.77
CA ALA A 43 11.46 6.45 -6.43
C ALA A 43 12.89 6.30 -5.89
N PRO A 44 13.93 6.96 -6.45
CA PRO A 44 15.30 6.85 -5.94
C PRO A 44 15.50 7.42 -4.53
N GLU A 45 14.62 8.31 -4.08
CA GLU A 45 14.69 8.91 -2.74
C GLU A 45 14.15 7.96 -1.65
N VAL A 46 13.31 6.99 -2.05
CA VAL A 46 12.61 6.08 -1.12
C VAL A 46 13.09 4.64 -1.27
N LEU A 47 13.37 4.20 -2.50
CA LEU A 47 13.71 2.83 -2.84
C LEU A 47 15.19 2.71 -3.19
N LYS A 48 15.85 1.72 -2.59
CA LYS A 48 17.19 1.30 -3.01
C LYS A 48 17.17 0.54 -4.34
N ASP A 49 16.09 -0.19 -4.60
CA ASP A 49 15.89 -0.97 -5.82
C ASP A 49 14.41 -1.00 -6.17
N ALA A 50 14.02 -0.25 -7.20
CA ALA A 50 12.64 -0.19 -7.67
C ALA A 50 12.20 -1.49 -8.37
N ALA A 51 13.14 -2.28 -8.93
CA ALA A 51 12.80 -3.50 -9.64
C ALA A 51 12.20 -4.54 -8.69
N ARG A 52 12.59 -4.56 -7.41
CA ARG A 52 12.07 -5.50 -6.41
C ARG A 52 10.71 -5.12 -5.83
N LEU A 53 10.24 -3.90 -6.03
CA LEU A 53 9.00 -3.42 -5.41
C LEU A 53 7.79 -4.27 -5.81
N HIS A 54 7.73 -4.76 -7.05
CA HIS A 54 6.60 -5.56 -7.53
C HIS A 54 6.39 -6.84 -6.70
N ILE A 55 7.48 -7.53 -6.30
CA ILE A 55 7.41 -8.75 -5.47
C ILE A 55 6.70 -8.46 -4.15
N TYR A 56 7.04 -7.35 -3.51
CA TYR A 56 6.44 -6.95 -2.24
C TYR A 56 5.01 -6.43 -2.40
N ALA A 57 4.74 -5.64 -3.45
CA ALA A 57 3.42 -5.11 -3.74
C ALA A 57 2.43 -6.24 -4.03
N ASP A 58 2.81 -7.22 -4.86
CA ASP A 58 1.95 -8.34 -5.23
C ASP A 58 1.63 -9.22 -4.01
N GLY A 59 2.64 -9.53 -3.19
CA GLY A 59 2.44 -10.28 -1.95
C GLY A 59 1.59 -9.54 -0.92
N TYR A 60 1.80 -8.23 -0.76
CA TYR A 60 1.00 -7.39 0.13
C TYR A 60 -0.47 -7.35 -0.30
N VAL A 61 -0.73 -7.15 -1.59
CA VAL A 61 -2.09 -7.14 -2.14
C VAL A 61 -2.74 -8.51 -1.96
N LEU A 62 -2.05 -9.61 -2.31
CA LEU A 62 -2.58 -10.96 -2.10
C LEU A 62 -3.00 -11.17 -0.64
N ARG A 63 -2.15 -10.83 0.32
CA ARG A 63 -2.45 -11.00 1.74
C ARG A 63 -3.64 -10.14 2.17
N LEU A 64 -3.72 -8.90 1.67
CA LEU A 64 -4.87 -8.04 1.93
C LEU A 64 -6.16 -8.68 1.41
N LEU A 65 -6.14 -9.31 0.24
CA LEU A 65 -7.31 -10.02 -0.31
C LEU A 65 -7.69 -11.25 0.52
N GLU A 66 -6.72 -12.02 0.98
CA GLU A 66 -6.96 -13.17 1.86
C GLU A 66 -7.63 -12.73 3.17
N CYS A 67 -7.10 -11.69 3.82
CA CYS A 67 -7.69 -11.14 5.04
C CYS A 67 -9.12 -10.66 4.80
N LEU A 68 -9.36 -9.96 3.68
CA LEU A 68 -10.70 -9.50 3.32
C LEU A 68 -11.67 -10.64 3.03
N GLN A 69 -11.21 -11.72 2.40
CA GLN A 69 -12.05 -12.88 2.15
C GLN A 69 -12.39 -13.61 3.45
N ALA A 70 -11.44 -13.70 4.38
CA ALA A 70 -11.65 -14.30 5.69
C ALA A 70 -12.68 -13.51 6.52
N ASP A 71 -12.56 -12.17 6.55
CA ASP A 71 -13.42 -11.31 7.37
C ASP A 71 -14.75 -10.96 6.68
N TYR A 72 -14.77 -10.92 5.34
CA TYR A 72 -15.91 -10.49 4.52
C TYR A 72 -16.13 -11.44 3.33
N PRO A 73 -16.54 -12.71 3.57
CA PRO A 73 -16.64 -13.73 2.51
C PRO A 73 -17.63 -13.41 1.38
N ARG A 74 -18.58 -12.48 1.61
CA ARG A 74 -19.56 -12.02 0.59
C ARG A 74 -19.08 -10.81 -0.22
N ALA A 75 -17.97 -10.17 0.17
CA ALA A 75 -17.40 -9.01 -0.51
C ALA A 75 -16.43 -9.38 -1.65
N ALA A 76 -16.20 -10.68 -1.88
CA ALA A 76 -15.31 -11.15 -2.93
C ALA A 76 -15.81 -10.66 -4.31
N PRO A 77 -15.05 -9.80 -5.01
CA PRO A 77 -15.42 -9.44 -6.36
C PRO A 77 -15.31 -10.68 -7.25
N ARG A 78 -16.30 -10.88 -8.12
CA ARG A 78 -16.35 -11.98 -9.12
C ARG A 78 -15.15 -12.04 -10.08
N ASP A 79 -14.28 -11.03 -10.02
CA ASP A 79 -13.02 -10.92 -10.76
C ASP A 79 -12.00 -10.28 -9.79
N GLY A 80 -10.96 -11.03 -9.42
CA GLY A 80 -9.93 -10.63 -8.45
C GLY A 80 -9.21 -9.31 -8.78
N ARG A 81 -9.43 -8.75 -9.97
CA ARG A 81 -8.89 -7.45 -10.43
C ARG A 81 -9.60 -6.22 -9.84
N ARG A 82 -10.75 -6.37 -9.17
CA ARG A 82 -11.53 -5.22 -8.63
C ARG A 82 -11.30 -4.88 -7.15
N ALA A 83 -10.70 -5.78 -6.37
CA ALA A 83 -10.58 -5.57 -4.94
C ALA A 83 -9.63 -4.41 -4.56
N VAL A 84 -8.58 -4.18 -5.36
CA VAL A 84 -7.65 -3.04 -5.17
C VAL A 84 -8.36 -1.69 -5.37
N ARG A 85 -9.39 -1.64 -6.23
CA ARG A 85 -10.15 -0.41 -6.50
C ARG A 85 -11.07 0.00 -5.35
N LEU A 86 -11.52 -0.95 -4.53
CA LEU A 86 -12.42 -0.66 -3.40
C LEU A 86 -11.69 -0.11 -2.16
N PHE A 87 -10.38 -0.36 -2.01
CA PHE A 87 -9.69 -0.12 -0.73
C PHE A 87 -8.85 1.16 -0.65
N CYS A 88 -8.60 1.86 -1.77
CA CYS A 88 -7.95 3.17 -1.75
C CYS A 88 -8.73 4.26 -0.96
N PRO A 89 -10.08 4.22 -0.83
CA PRO A 89 -10.82 5.12 0.07
C PRO A 89 -11.01 4.57 1.50
N CYS A 90 -11.15 3.25 1.67
CA CYS A 90 -11.49 2.65 2.98
C CYS A 90 -10.32 2.69 3.99
N LEU A 91 -9.07 2.70 3.54
CA LEU A 91 -7.94 2.86 4.45
C LEU A 91 -7.90 4.24 5.14
N HIS A 92 -8.59 5.24 4.58
CA HIS A 92 -8.73 6.58 5.16
C HIS A 92 -9.98 6.73 6.05
N LEU A 93 -10.88 5.73 6.04
CA LEU A 93 -12.21 5.76 6.69
C LEU A 93 -12.41 4.65 7.73
N ALA A 94 -11.40 3.80 7.97
CA ALA A 94 -11.47 2.73 8.96
C ALA A 94 -10.65 3.05 10.21
N PRO A 95 -11.17 3.83 11.18
CA PRO A 95 -10.53 3.97 12.49
C PRO A 95 -10.70 2.72 13.37
N SER A 96 -11.15 1.56 12.84
CA SER A 96 -11.61 0.44 13.69
C SER A 96 -11.41 -0.97 13.11
N VAL A 97 -10.39 -1.20 12.28
CA VAL A 97 -9.92 -2.59 12.11
C VAL A 97 -9.12 -2.97 13.36
N ARG A 98 -9.79 -3.56 14.33
CA ARG A 98 -9.15 -4.18 15.49
C ARG A 98 -8.37 -5.41 15.02
N LEU A 99 -7.06 -5.23 14.83
CA LEU A 99 -6.05 -6.26 14.60
C LEU A 99 -5.94 -7.21 15.83
N HIS A 100 -6.98 -7.96 16.16
CA HIS A 100 -6.95 -8.91 17.29
C HIS A 100 -6.58 -10.34 16.90
N HIS A 101 -6.33 -10.66 15.62
CA HIS A 101 -5.99 -12.02 15.19
C HIS A 101 -4.88 -12.10 14.14
N LEU A 102 -3.83 -11.31 14.30
CA LEU A 102 -2.58 -11.50 13.55
C LEU A 102 -1.38 -11.56 14.51
N VAL A 103 -1.41 -12.57 15.38
CA VAL A 103 -0.24 -13.35 15.80
C VAL A 103 -0.69 -14.79 15.96
#